data_AF-A0A9W4IJE7-F1
#
_entry.id   AF-A0A9W4IJE7-F1
#
_cell.length_a   1.000
_cell.length_b   1.000
_cell.length_c   1.000
_cell.angle_alpha   90.00
_cell.angle_beta   90.00
_cell.angle_gamma   90.00
#
_symmetry.space_group_name_H-M   'P 1'
#
loop_
_entity.id
_entity.type
_entity.pdbx_description
1 polymer ?
#
loop_
_entity_poly.entity_id
_entity_poly.type
_entity_poly.pdbx_seq_one_letter_code
_entity_poly.pdbx_strand_id
1 'polypeptide(L)'
;MPQDMPPVGGYAQVQYKRNIPARGFKPAYYMIGMHVIMAYGFYKYFYGAREQRELAREKMWSRHHLTPLLQAEEDRDQVRRHYADKAREKELLGTDIKVYNSDRYVFPTPVLVTRSHIGIDTYCSCPSQLCPPYFRLYPLQPHSINTLTMSLWI
;
A
#
# COMPACT_ATOMS: atom_id res chain seq x y z
N MET A 1 80.84 -46.75 -10.50
CA MET A 1 80.40 -45.89 -9.37
C MET A 1 79.49 -46.72 -8.50
N PRO A 2 79.59 -46.64 -7.16
CA PRO A 2 78.66 -47.35 -6.28
C PRO A 2 77.22 -46.89 -6.57
N GLN A 3 76.31 -47.85 -6.67
CA GLN A 3 74.93 -47.62 -7.07
C GLN A 3 74.06 -47.35 -5.84
N ASP A 4 73.38 -46.20 -5.82
CA ASP A 4 72.53 -45.80 -4.71
C ASP A 4 71.31 -46.71 -4.62
N MET A 5 71.20 -47.40 -3.49
CA MET A 5 70.08 -48.28 -3.18
C MET A 5 69.17 -47.63 -2.14
N PRO A 6 67.84 -47.90 -2.19
CA PRO A 6 66.94 -47.42 -1.15
C PRO A 6 67.30 -48.04 0.21
N PRO A 7 67.03 -47.32 1.31
CA PRO A 7 67.33 -47.81 2.65
C PRO A 7 66.60 -49.13 2.92
N VAL A 8 67.26 -50.07 3.60
CA VAL A 8 66.73 -51.42 3.93
C VAL A 8 65.38 -51.42 4.65
N GLY A 9 64.98 -50.30 5.27
CA GLY A 9 63.68 -50.10 5.92
C GLY A 9 62.59 -49.43 5.07
N GLY A 10 62.88 -49.07 3.81
CA GLY A 10 61.94 -48.36 2.93
C GLY A 10 61.74 -46.87 3.28
N TYR A 11 61.00 -46.15 2.43
CA TYR A 11 60.62 -44.76 2.67
C TYR A 11 59.33 -44.67 3.48
N ALA A 12 59.15 -43.57 4.21
CA ALA A 12 57.91 -43.27 4.90
C ALA A 12 56.72 -43.21 3.92
N GLN A 13 55.54 -43.62 4.39
CA GLN A 13 54.33 -43.55 3.56
C GLN A 13 53.98 -42.11 3.21
N VAL A 14 54.01 -41.80 1.92
CA VAL A 14 53.58 -40.52 1.38
C VAL A 14 52.04 -40.49 1.35
N GLN A 15 51.47 -39.50 2.02
CA GLN A 15 50.01 -39.29 2.02
C GLN A 15 49.58 -38.72 0.67
N TYR A 16 49.07 -39.58 -0.22
CA TYR A 16 48.57 -39.18 -1.53
C TYR A 16 47.09 -38.74 -1.49
N LYS A 17 46.37 -39.00 -0.39
CA LYS A 17 44.95 -38.67 -0.25
C LYS A 17 44.76 -37.26 0.31
N ARG A 18 43.81 -36.52 -0.26
CA ARG A 18 43.45 -35.18 0.19
C ARG A 18 42.61 -35.25 1.48
N ASN A 19 43.20 -34.88 2.62
CA ASN A 19 42.51 -34.85 3.91
C ASN A 19 41.84 -33.48 4.14
N ILE A 20 40.59 -33.32 3.68
CA ILE A 20 39.78 -32.13 3.99
C ILE A 20 38.66 -32.53 4.95
N PRO A 21 38.74 -32.12 6.22
CA PRO A 21 37.67 -32.36 7.16
C PRO A 21 36.48 -31.45 6.85
N ALA A 22 35.28 -32.03 6.76
CA ALA A 22 34.04 -31.26 6.69
C ALA A 22 33.77 -30.58 8.05
N ARG A 23 34.32 -29.37 8.22
CA ARG A 23 34.12 -28.54 9.42
C ARG A 23 32.85 -27.69 9.26
N GLY A 24 31.96 -27.71 10.25
CA GLY A 24 30.76 -26.87 10.32
C GLY A 24 29.53 -27.57 10.88
N PHE A 25 28.44 -26.82 11.03
CA PHE A 25 27.13 -27.39 11.38
C PHE A 25 26.49 -28.03 10.14
N LYS A 26 25.75 -29.11 10.36
CA LYS A 26 24.97 -29.74 9.29
C LYS A 26 23.93 -28.74 8.73
N PRO A 27 23.60 -28.77 7.43
CA PRO A 27 22.66 -27.83 6.80
C PRO A 27 21.29 -27.75 7.49
N ALA A 28 20.85 -28.85 8.10
CA ALA A 28 19.61 -28.92 8.88
C ALA A 28 19.56 -27.90 10.03
N TYR A 29 20.67 -27.63 10.72
CA TYR A 29 20.69 -26.70 11.85
C TYR A 29 20.47 -25.25 11.41
N TYR A 30 20.98 -24.87 10.23
CA TYR A 30 20.71 -23.55 9.66
C TYR A 30 19.24 -23.36 9.30
N MET A 31 18.61 -24.40 8.74
CA MET A 31 17.17 -24.37 8.45
C MET A 31 16.36 -24.19 9.73
N ILE A 32 16.65 -24.96 10.78
CA ILE A 32 15.94 -24.83 12.07
C ILE A 32 16.17 -23.44 12.68
N GLY A 33 17.41 -22.95 12.70
CA GLY A 33 17.74 -21.63 13.24
C GLY A 33 16.97 -20.51 12.54
N MET A 34 16.90 -20.53 11.21
CA MET A 34 16.13 -19.57 10.43
C MET A 34 14.63 -19.61 10.78
N HIS A 35 14.04 -20.80 10.85
CA HIS A 35 12.62 -20.94 11.15
C HIS A 35 12.25 -20.48 12.56
N VAL A 36 13.12 -20.72 13.55
CA VAL A 36 12.91 -20.25 14.93
C VAL A 36 12.92 -18.72 14.99
N ILE A 37 13.87 -18.08 14.31
CA ILE A 37 13.95 -16.61 14.26
C ILE A 37 12.71 -16.03 13.57
N MET A 38 12.27 -16.62 12.46
CA MET A 38 11.05 -16.18 11.77
C MET A 38 9.81 -16.35 12.65
N ALA A 39 9.64 -17.49 13.30
CA ALA A 39 8.50 -17.75 14.18
C ALA A 39 8.44 -16.74 15.33
N TYR A 40 9.59 -16.40 15.93
CA TYR A 40 9.66 -15.37 16.96
C TYR A 40 9.32 -13.97 16.42
N GLY A 41 9.81 -13.63 15.22
CA GLY A 41 9.45 -12.38 14.54
C GLY A 41 7.95 -12.23 14.33
N PHE A 42 7.30 -13.29 13.82
CA PHE A 42 5.85 -13.31 13.64
C PHE A 42 5.10 -13.20 14.97
N TYR A 43 5.55 -13.88 16.02
CA TYR A 43 4.97 -13.78 17.35
C TYR A 43 4.93 -12.32 17.83
N LYS A 44 6.05 -11.58 17.76
CA LYS A 44 6.10 -10.16 18.16
C LYS A 44 5.26 -9.26 17.24
N TYR A 45 5.26 -9.52 15.93
CA TYR A 45 4.43 -8.80 14.97
C TYR A 45 2.94 -8.88 15.30
N PHE A 46 2.44 -10.06 15.71
CA PHE A 46 1.02 -10.22 16.06
C PHE A 46 0.57 -9.32 17.21
N TYR A 47 1.44 -9.02 18.19
CA TYR A 47 1.10 -8.07 19.25
C TYR A 47 1.06 -6.63 18.73
N GLY A 48 2.04 -6.21 17.93
CA GLY A 48 2.05 -4.87 17.33
C GLY A 48 0.85 -4.64 16.40
N ALA A 49 0.46 -5.65 15.63
CA ALA A 49 -0.71 -5.57 14.75
C ALA A 49 -2.04 -5.41 15.53
N ARG A 50 -2.13 -5.95 16.75
CA ARG A 50 -3.30 -5.72 17.62
C ARG A 50 -3.34 -4.29 18.11
N GLU A 51 -2.23 -3.76 18.60
CA GLU A 51 -2.12 -2.37 19.05
C GLU A 51 -2.48 -1.37 17.95
N GLN A 52 -1.97 -1.57 16.74
CA GLN A 52 -2.29 -0.72 15.58
C GLN A 52 -3.78 -0.74 15.21
N ARG A 53 -4.46 -1.87 15.40
CA ARG A 53 -5.92 -1.95 15.15
C ARG A 53 -6.72 -1.19 16.19
N GLU A 54 -6.29 -1.18 17.45
CA GLU A 54 -6.93 -0.39 18.50
C GLU A 54 -6.77 1.10 18.20
N LEU A 55 -5.55 1.56 17.87
CA LEU A 55 -5.30 2.96 17.46
C LEU A 55 -6.11 3.36 16.22
N ALA A 56 -6.19 2.48 15.22
CA ALA A 56 -7.01 2.73 14.03
C ALA A 56 -8.50 2.80 14.37
N ARG A 57 -8.98 1.98 15.32
CA ARG A 57 -10.36 2.04 15.80
C ARG A 57 -10.63 3.36 16.50
N GLU A 58 -9.74 3.80 17.39
CA GLU A 58 -9.85 5.10 18.06
C GLU A 58 -9.91 6.26 17.07
N LYS A 59 -9.06 6.23 16.04
CA LYS A 59 -9.08 7.22 14.94
C LYS A 59 -10.38 7.18 14.13
N MET A 60 -10.91 5.99 13.84
CA MET A 60 -12.19 5.87 13.14
C MET A 60 -13.35 6.38 14.00
N TRP A 61 -13.34 6.05 15.29
CA TRP A 61 -14.31 6.53 16.25
C TRP A 61 -14.26 8.06 16.34
N SER A 62 -13.09 8.68 16.48
CA SER A 62 -12.99 10.15 16.50
C SER A 62 -13.56 10.78 15.22
N ARG A 63 -13.31 10.17 14.05
CA ARG A 63 -13.89 10.62 12.79
C ARG A 63 -15.41 10.50 12.75
N HIS A 64 -16.00 9.39 13.23
CA HIS A 64 -17.45 9.21 13.25
C HIS A 64 -18.18 10.30 14.04
N HIS A 65 -17.57 10.81 15.12
CA HIS A 65 -18.15 11.90 15.90
C HIS A 65 -18.07 13.26 15.21
N LEU A 66 -17.06 13.48 14.35
CA LEU A 66 -16.87 14.74 13.62
C LEU A 66 -17.63 14.80 12.28
N THR A 67 -17.82 13.65 11.64
CA THR A 67 -18.47 13.53 10.33
C THR A 67 -19.85 14.20 10.27
N PRO A 68 -20.79 14.05 11.24
CA PRO A 68 -22.09 14.71 11.14
C PRO A 68 -22.00 16.24 11.16
N LEU A 69 -21.03 16.81 11.87
CA LEU A 69 -20.82 18.26 11.88
C LEU A 69 -20.29 18.76 10.54
N LEU A 70 -19.27 18.08 9.99
CA LEU A 70 -18.69 18.43 8.69
C LEU A 70 -19.69 18.27 7.56
N GLN A 71 -20.50 17.20 7.59
CA GLN A 71 -21.57 16.99 6.62
C GLN A 71 -22.59 18.13 6.67
N ALA A 72 -22.97 18.59 7.87
CA ALA A 72 -23.90 19.71 8.01
C ALA A 72 -23.32 21.04 7.51
N GLU A 73 -22.00 21.25 7.60
CA GLU A 73 -21.33 22.42 7.03
C GLU A 73 -21.28 22.34 5.50
N GLU A 74 -20.97 21.17 4.95
CA GLU A 74 -20.96 20.92 3.51
C GLU A 74 -22.37 21.10 2.91
N ASP A 75 -23.39 20.50 3.51
CA ASP A 75 -24.78 20.60 3.05
C ASP A 75 -25.26 22.07 3.01
N ARG A 76 -24.82 22.92 3.95
CA ARG A 76 -25.13 24.37 3.95
C ARG A 76 -24.46 25.10 2.77
N ASP A 77 -23.21 24.80 2.47
CA ASP A 77 -22.48 25.43 1.36
C ASP A 77 -23.06 24.97 0.00
N GLN A 78 -23.33 23.68 -0.15
CA GLN A 78 -23.97 23.14 -1.34
C GLN A 78 -25.30 23.83 -1.64
N VAL A 79 -26.15 24.04 -0.62
CA VAL A 79 -27.43 24.74 -0.75
C VAL A 79 -27.22 26.20 -1.19
N ARG A 80 -26.24 26.90 -0.62
CA ARG A 80 -25.93 28.29 -1.00
C ARG A 80 -25.51 28.42 -2.46
N ARG A 81 -24.62 27.54 -2.92
CA ARG A 81 -24.16 27.51 -4.33
C ARG A 81 -25.31 27.20 -5.28
N HIS A 82 -26.11 26.19 -4.96
CA HIS A 82 -27.26 25.79 -5.76
C HIS A 82 -28.29 26.92 -5.94
N TYR A 83 -28.59 27.69 -4.89
CA TYR A 83 -29.49 28.84 -5.02
C TYR A 83 -28.86 30.01 -5.78
N ALA A 84 -27.55 30.25 -5.63
CA ALA A 84 -26.84 31.26 -6.41
C ALA A 84 -26.83 30.92 -7.91
N ASP A 85 -26.58 29.66 -8.25
CA ASP A 85 -26.60 29.18 -9.64
C ASP A 85 -28.00 29.31 -10.25
N LYS A 86 -29.05 28.93 -9.51
CA LYS A 86 -30.44 29.13 -9.95
C LYS A 86 -30.78 30.59 -10.20
N ALA A 87 -30.35 31.49 -9.31
CA ALA A 87 -30.58 32.92 -9.48
C ALA A 87 -29.90 33.45 -10.75
N ARG A 88 -28.64 33.05 -10.99
CA ARG A 88 -27.89 33.39 -12.21
C ARG A 88 -28.52 32.83 -13.48
N GLU A 89 -28.96 31.57 -13.45
CA GLU A 89 -29.66 30.93 -14.57
C GLU A 89 -30.93 31.70 -14.92
N LYS A 90 -31.71 32.10 -13.91
CA LYS A 90 -32.94 32.88 -14.08
C LYS A 90 -32.69 34.27 -14.66
N GLU A 91 -31.63 34.95 -14.25
CA GLU A 91 -31.26 36.26 -14.80
C GLU A 91 -30.86 36.19 -16.28
N LEU A 92 -30.10 35.14 -16.67
CA LEU A 92 -29.61 34.99 -18.04
C LEU A 92 -30.68 34.46 -19.01
N LEU A 93 -31.49 33.50 -18.56
CA LEU A 93 -32.43 32.76 -19.42
C LEU A 93 -33.88 33.17 -19.20
N GLY A 94 -34.15 34.07 -18.25
CA GLY A 94 -35.48 34.55 -17.88
C GLY A 94 -36.37 33.51 -17.16
N THR A 95 -35.98 32.23 -17.17
CA THR A 95 -36.72 31.11 -16.59
C THR A 95 -35.77 30.06 -16.02
N ASP A 96 -36.23 29.32 -15.01
CA ASP A 96 -35.50 28.19 -14.45
C ASP A 96 -35.56 27.02 -15.44
N ILE A 97 -34.40 26.60 -15.98
CA ILE A 97 -34.31 25.50 -16.95
C ILE A 97 -34.56 24.15 -16.27
N LYS A 98 -35.76 23.62 -16.49
CA LYS A 98 -36.16 22.28 -16.03
C LYS A 98 -35.90 21.23 -17.11
N VAL A 99 -35.23 20.13 -16.74
CA VAL A 99 -34.98 18.99 -17.65
C VAL A 99 -36.30 18.29 -18.02
N TYR A 100 -37.28 18.30 -17.12
CA TYR A 100 -38.60 17.69 -17.32
C TYR A 100 -39.73 18.69 -17.04
N ASN A 101 -40.87 18.51 -17.70
CA ASN A 101 -42.05 19.35 -17.51
C ASN A 101 -42.90 18.93 -16.30
N SER A 102 -42.28 18.83 -15.12
CA SER A 102 -42.97 18.49 -13.86
C SER A 102 -42.29 19.15 -12.67
N ASP A 103 -43.07 19.59 -11.68
CA ASP A 103 -42.55 20.17 -10.43
C ASP A 103 -42.14 19.11 -9.39
N ARG A 104 -42.40 17.83 -9.70
CA ARG A 104 -41.95 16.70 -8.91
C ARG A 104 -40.44 16.55 -9.05
N TYR A 105 -39.74 16.51 -7.92
CA TYR A 105 -38.35 16.07 -7.87
C TYR A 105 -38.26 14.61 -8.34
N VAL A 106 -37.59 14.39 -9.46
CA VAL A 106 -37.28 13.05 -9.97
C VAL A 106 -35.85 12.76 -9.60
N PHE A 107 -35.62 11.68 -8.85
CA PHE A 107 -34.27 11.22 -8.58
C PHE A 107 -33.64 10.78 -9.90
N PRO A 108 -32.55 11.42 -10.38
CA PRO A 108 -31.83 10.93 -11.56
C PRO A 108 -31.29 9.54 -11.24
N THR A 109 -31.27 8.64 -12.23
CA THR A 109 -30.74 7.27 -12.04
C THR A 109 -29.36 7.30 -11.34
N PRO A 110 -29.05 6.33 -10.45
CA PRO A 110 -27.90 6.40 -9.53
C PRO A 110 -26.53 6.18 -10.21
N VAL A 111 -26.37 6.57 -11.47
CA VAL A 111 -25.05 6.91 -11.98
C VAL A 111 -24.73 8.26 -11.36
N LEU A 112 -23.85 8.27 -10.36
CA LEU A 112 -23.46 9.43 -9.54
C LEU A 112 -23.10 10.65 -10.41
N VAL A 113 -24.10 11.40 -10.83
CA VAL A 113 -23.94 12.81 -11.12
C VAL A 113 -24.31 13.49 -9.82
N THR A 114 -23.32 13.66 -8.94
CA THR A 114 -23.38 14.87 -8.14
C THR A 114 -23.52 16.00 -9.18
N ARG A 115 -24.63 16.72 -9.16
CA ARG A 115 -24.82 17.92 -9.99
C ARG A 115 -23.91 19.05 -9.47
N SER A 116 -22.69 18.72 -9.07
CA SER A 116 -21.64 19.64 -8.65
C SER A 116 -20.56 19.78 -9.72
N HIS A 117 -20.51 18.92 -10.74
CA HIS A 117 -19.43 18.92 -11.74
C HIS A 117 -19.80 19.39 -13.15
N ILE A 118 -21.03 19.87 -13.40
CA ILE A 118 -21.40 20.42 -14.74
C ILE A 118 -21.40 21.96 -14.75
N GLY A 119 -20.98 22.64 -13.67
CA GLY A 119 -20.97 24.12 -13.70
C GLY A 119 -20.28 24.88 -12.57
N ILE A 120 -19.62 24.22 -11.61
CA ILE A 120 -19.00 24.93 -10.48
C ILE A 120 -17.53 25.32 -10.77
N ASP A 121 -16.91 24.76 -11.82
CA ASP A 121 -15.46 24.91 -12.07
C ASP A 121 -15.10 25.84 -13.26
N THR A 122 -15.85 26.91 -13.54
CA THR A 122 -15.35 27.98 -14.45
C THR A 122 -14.93 29.27 -13.75
N TYR A 123 -15.16 29.43 -12.45
CA TYR A 123 -14.68 30.61 -11.71
C TYR A 123 -14.19 30.27 -10.30
N CYS A 124 -13.28 29.30 -10.20
CA CYS A 124 -12.28 29.35 -9.14
C CYS A 124 -10.98 28.74 -9.67
N SER A 125 -10.27 29.55 -10.45
CA SER A 125 -8.82 29.42 -10.58
C SER A 125 -8.21 29.53 -9.17
N CYS A 126 -8.07 28.41 -8.47
CA CYS A 126 -6.95 28.26 -7.55
C CYS A 126 -5.88 27.45 -8.31
N PRO A 127 -4.79 28.09 -8.74
CA PRO A 127 -3.69 27.42 -9.42
C PRO A 127 -2.91 26.59 -8.40
N SER A 128 -2.30 25.51 -8.89
CA SER A 128 -1.34 24.63 -8.21
C SER A 128 -1.89 23.62 -7.19
N GLN A 129 -1.81 22.34 -7.61
CA GLN A 129 -1.59 21.15 -6.79
C GLN A 129 -2.62 20.85 -5.68
N LEU A 130 -3.64 20.04 -5.97
CA LEU A 130 -4.13 18.93 -5.11
C LEU A 130 -5.49 18.40 -5.64
N CYS A 131 -5.45 17.76 -6.80
CA CYS A 131 -6.44 16.73 -7.14
C CYS A 131 -5.67 15.42 -7.41
N PRO A 132 -5.99 14.35 -6.67
CA PRO A 132 -6.07 13.04 -7.29
C PRO A 132 -7.54 12.61 -7.43
N PRO A 133 -7.93 11.98 -8.55
CA PRO A 133 -9.26 11.40 -8.73
C PRO A 133 -9.46 10.18 -7.82
N TYR A 134 -10.72 9.95 -7.45
CA TYR A 134 -11.19 8.84 -6.63
C TYR A 134 -10.72 7.46 -7.13
N PHE A 135 -10.52 6.56 -6.18
CA PHE A 135 -10.71 5.11 -6.35
C PHE A 135 -9.67 4.35 -7.19
N ARG A 136 -8.53 4.02 -6.56
CA ARG A 136 -7.83 2.75 -6.85
C ARG A 136 -7.94 1.88 -5.60
N LEU A 137 -8.65 0.77 -5.74
CA LEU A 137 -8.69 -0.35 -4.81
C LEU A 137 -7.27 -0.64 -4.30
N TYR A 138 -7.08 -0.68 -2.99
CA TYR A 138 -5.87 -1.23 -2.40
C TYR A 138 -5.97 -2.77 -2.42
N PRO A 139 -5.16 -3.49 -3.20
CA PRO A 139 -4.53 -4.69 -2.69
C PRO A 139 -3.28 -4.26 -1.90
N LEU A 140 -3.17 -4.78 -0.68
CA LEU A 140 -1.94 -4.75 0.13
C LEU A 140 -0.75 -5.17 -0.74
N GLN A 141 0.21 -4.27 -0.96
CA GLN A 141 1.50 -4.61 -1.56
C GLN A 141 2.56 -4.49 -0.45
N PRO A 142 3.04 -5.62 0.12
CA PRO A 142 4.13 -5.59 1.07
C PRO A 142 5.42 -5.14 0.37
N HIS A 143 6.17 -4.27 1.05
CA HIS A 143 7.51 -3.86 0.65
C HIS A 143 8.42 -5.08 0.46
N SER A 144 8.76 -5.38 -0.81
CA SER A 144 9.83 -6.29 -1.19
C SER A 144 11.12 -5.48 -1.29
N ILE A 145 11.84 -5.41 -0.18
CA ILE A 145 13.25 -5.03 -0.15
C ILE A 145 14.03 -6.26 -0.68
N ASN A 146 14.82 -6.04 -1.74
CA ASN A 146 15.86 -6.91 -2.32
C ASN A 146 15.45 -8.02 -3.32
N THR A 147 15.32 -7.65 -4.60
CA THR A 147 15.50 -8.58 -5.73
C THR A 147 16.27 -7.92 -6.88
N LEU A 148 17.54 -7.56 -6.66
CA LEU A 148 18.50 -7.22 -7.74
C LEU A 148 19.94 -7.69 -7.41
N THR A 149 20.07 -8.92 -6.90
CA THR A 149 21.35 -9.66 -6.84
C THR A 149 21.15 -11.15 -7.16
N MET A 150 20.37 -11.45 -8.20
CA MET A 150 20.15 -12.82 -8.70
C MET A 150 20.33 -12.89 -10.23
N SER A 151 21.35 -12.20 -10.75
CA SER A 151 21.76 -12.25 -12.16
C SER A 151 23.27 -12.46 -12.33
N LEU A 152 23.93 -13.06 -11.35
CA LEU A 152 25.26 -13.66 -11.48
C LEU A 152 25.22 -15.00 -10.76
N TRP A 153 25.76 -16.05 -11.38
CA TRP A 153 25.70 -17.47 -11.00
C TRP A 153 24.54 -18.28 -11.60
N ILE A 154 24.48 -18.28 -12.93
CA ILE A 154 24.76 -19.52 -13.70
C ILE A 154 26.27 -19.54 -13.93
#